data_AF-A0A392RXJ9-F1
#
_entry.id   AF-A0A392RXJ9-F1
#
_cell.length_a   1.000
_cell.length_b   1.000
_cell.length_c   1.000
_cell.angle_alpha   90.00
_cell.angle_beta   90.00
_cell.angle_gamma   90.00
#
_symmetry.space_group_name_H-M   'P 1'
#
loop_
_entity.id
_entity.type
_entity.pdbx_description
1 polymer ?
#
loop_
_entity_poly.entity_id
_entity_poly.type
_entity_poly.pdbx_seq_one_letter_code
_entity_poly.pdbx_strand_id
1 'polypeptide(L)' 'MKQAFKKISSLRVEDNIITDPKQIANHVVSNFQDIFDGNDDVHDNGMVDEVIPSLVTDNINNLLTIMPSFEEIKN' A
#
# COMPACT_ATOMS: atom_id res chain seq x y z
N MET A 1 10.81 34.15 3.26
CA MET A 1 11.51 32.84 3.22
C MET A 1 11.76 32.47 1.76
N LYS A 2 13.02 32.36 1.32
CA LYS A 2 13.32 31.83 -0.03
C LYS A 2 13.32 30.31 0.05
N GLN A 3 12.22 29.65 -0.35
CA GLN A 3 12.26 28.22 -0.62
C GLN A 3 13.22 28.00 -1.78
N ALA A 4 14.41 27.46 -1.49
CA ALA A 4 15.34 27.04 -2.51
C ALA A 4 14.82 25.74 -3.13
N PHE A 5 14.06 25.85 -4.21
CA PHE A 5 13.72 24.70 -5.05
C PHE A 5 15.01 24.22 -5.71
N LYS A 6 15.65 23.21 -5.12
CA LYS A 6 16.77 22.52 -5.77
C LYS A 6 16.21 21.80 -6.99
N LYS A 7 16.66 22.18 -8.19
CA LYS A 7 16.29 21.48 -9.42
C LYS A 7 16.83 20.05 -9.36
N ILE A 8 15.98 19.09 -9.70
CA ILE A 8 16.41 17.70 -9.91
C ILE A 8 17.27 17.70 -11.18
N SER A 9 18.56 17.41 -11.04
CA SER A 9 19.53 17.36 -12.14
C SER A 9 19.81 15.94 -12.63
N SER A 10 19.42 14.93 -11.85
CA SER A 10 19.56 13.52 -12.18
C SER A 10 18.50 12.72 -11.46
N LEU A 11 17.94 11.72 -12.14
CA LEU A 11 16.97 10.77 -11.59
C LEU A 11 17.44 9.36 -11.95
N ARG A 12 17.43 8.44 -10.98
CA ARG A 12 17.65 7.02 -11.26
C ARG A 12 16.30 6.38 -11.59
N VAL A 13 16.25 5.68 -12.72
CA VAL A 13 15.12 4.92 -13.21
C VAL A 13 15.62 3.52 -13.46
N GLU A 14 15.20 2.57 -12.62
CA GLU A 14 15.73 1.20 -12.60
C GLU A 14 17.28 1.21 -12.51
N ASP A 15 17.95 0.63 -13.51
CA ASP A 15 19.41 0.57 -13.62
C ASP A 15 20.04 1.78 -14.33
N ASN A 16 19.22 2.71 -14.85
CA ASN A 16 19.67 3.86 -15.63
C ASN A 16 19.62 5.16 -14.83
N ILE A 17 20.55 6.08 -15.12
CA ILE A 17 20.53 7.44 -14.58
C ILE A 17 20.21 8.40 -15.71
N ILE A 18 19.06 9.05 -15.64
CA ILE A 18 18.67 10.10 -16.57
C ILE A 18 19.07 11.47 -16.01
N THR A 19 19.65 12.32 -16.85
CA THR A 19 20.09 13.68 -16.49
C THR A 19 19.45 14.75 -17.38
N ASP A 20 18.79 14.34 -18.46
CA ASP A 20 18.07 15.25 -19.34
C ASP A 20 16.81 15.79 -18.65
N PRO A 21 16.66 17.11 -18.46
CA PRO A 21 15.51 17.69 -17.78
C PRO A 21 14.16 17.32 -18.39
N LYS A 22 14.09 17.12 -19.71
CA LYS A 22 12.83 16.72 -20.37
C LYS A 22 12.47 15.28 -20.01
N GLN A 23 13.43 14.36 -20.07
CA GLN A 23 13.22 12.98 -19.62
C GLN A 23 12.86 12.90 -18.15
N ILE A 24 13.50 13.70 -17.29
CA ILE A 24 13.14 13.78 -15.85
C ILE A 24 11.69 14.23 -15.68
N ALA A 25 11.28 15.31 -16.36
CA ALA A 25 9.91 15.82 -16.26
C ALA A 25 8.88 14.79 -16.74
N ASN A 26 9.14 14.16 -17.89
CA ASN A 26 8.25 13.15 -18.46
C ASN A 26 8.14 11.93 -17.55
N HIS A 27 9.26 11.43 -17.02
CA HIS A 27 9.27 10.30 -16.10
C HIS A 27 8.49 10.60 -14.82
N VAL A 28 8.67 11.79 -14.24
CA VAL A 28 7.93 12.17 -13.02
C VAL A 28 6.43 12.19 -13.29
N VAL A 29 6.00 12.77 -14.41
CA VAL A 29 4.57 12.81 -14.76
C VAL A 29 4.02 11.40 -15.01
N SER A 30 4.69 10.59 -15.83
CA SER A 30 4.28 9.21 -16.11
C SER A 30 4.18 8.39 -14.84
N ASN A 31 5.21 8.40 -14.00
CA ASN A 31 5.23 7.64 -12.75
C ASN A 31 4.04 7.98 -11.84
N PHE A 32 3.70 9.26 -11.69
CA PHE A 32 2.53 9.62 -10.89
C PHE A 32 1.21 9.26 -11.58
N GLN A 33 1.12 9.42 -12.90
CA GLN A 33 -0.05 8.95 -13.65
C GLN A 33 -0.23 7.44 -13.48
N ASP A 34 0.83 6.64 -13.64
CA ASP A 34 0.77 5.20 -13.49
C ASP A 34 0.35 4.76 -12.07
N ILE A 35 0.78 5.50 -11.04
CA ILE A 35 0.36 5.25 -9.64
C ILE A 35 -1.12 5.59 -9.41
N PHE A 36 -1.64 6.65 -10.03
CA PHE A 36 -3.01 7.13 -9.75
C PHE A 36 -4.06 6.60 -10.73
N ASP A 37 -3.67 6.31 -11.97
CA ASP A 37 -4.51 5.77 -13.04
C ASP A 37 -4.38 4.25 -13.14
N GLY A 38 -3.37 3.65 -12.48
CA GLY A 38 -3.24 2.21 -12.35
C GLY A 38 -4.42 1.63 -11.59
N ASN A 39 -5.03 0.56 -12.13
CA ASN A 39 -5.89 -0.26 -11.31
C ASN A 39 -5.08 -0.71 -10.09
N ASP A 40 -5.63 -0.49 -8.91
CA ASP A 40 -5.21 -1.13 -7.67
C ASP A 40 -5.42 -2.66 -7.86
N ASP A 41 -4.57 -3.31 -8.66
CA ASP A 41 -4.29 -4.73 -8.55
C ASP A 41 -3.50 -4.90 -7.25
N VAL A 42 -4.14 -4.55 -6.14
CA VAL A 42 -3.85 -5.07 -4.82
C VAL A 42 -4.26 -6.53 -4.90
N HIS A 43 -3.46 -7.30 -5.61
CA HIS A 43 -3.45 -8.74 -5.49
C HIS A 43 -2.97 -9.01 -4.09
N ASP A 44 -3.84 -9.63 -3.30
CA ASP A 44 -3.46 -10.28 -2.08
C ASP A 44 -2.31 -11.22 -2.40
N ASN A 45 -1.10 -10.81 -2.04
CA ASN A 45 0.12 -11.53 -2.31
C ASN A 45 0.38 -12.59 -1.23
N GLY A 46 -0.59 -12.83 -0.34
CA GLY A 46 -0.49 -13.76 0.78
C GLY A 46 0.51 -13.33 1.85
N MET A 47 1.23 -12.21 1.67
CA MET A 47 2.23 -11.77 2.65
C MET A 47 1.58 -11.50 3.99
N VAL A 48 0.38 -10.89 4.00
CA VAL A 48 -0.35 -10.61 5.24
C VAL A 48 -0.60 -11.90 6.03
N ASP A 49 -1.05 -12.96 5.37
CA ASP A 49 -1.30 -14.26 6.01
C ASP A 49 0.00 -14.99 6.42
N GLU A 50 1.11 -14.75 5.72
CA GLU A 50 2.43 -15.32 6.07
C GLU A 50 3.11 -14.62 7.25
N VAL A 51 3.04 -13.28 7.33
CA VAL A 51 3.73 -12.51 8.40
C VAL A 51 2.85 -12.18 9.60
N ILE A 52 1.53 -12.12 9.45
CA ILE A 52 0.64 -11.84 10.57
C ILE A 52 0.16 -13.18 11.15
N PRO A 53 0.71 -13.63 12.29
CA PRO A 53 0.25 -14.85 12.91
C PRO A 53 -1.20 -14.69 13.37
N SER A 54 -2.02 -15.71 13.11
CA SER A 54 -3.38 -15.74 13.62
C SER A 54 -3.37 -15.69 15.16
N LEU A 55 -3.95 -14.64 15.72
CA LEU A 55 -4.00 -14.41 17.17
C LEU A 55 -5.12 -15.22 17.85
N VAL A 56 -6.07 -15.72 17.08
CA VAL A 56 -7.21 -16.48 17.57
C VAL A 56 -7.43 -17.70 16.69
N THR A 57 -7.72 -18.85 17.32
CA THR A 57 -8.13 -20.04 16.56
C THR A 57 -9.50 -19.81 15.93
N ASP A 58 -9.84 -20.54 14.87
CA ASP A 58 -11.16 -20.48 14.23
C ASP A 58 -12.30 -20.68 15.25
N ASN A 59 -12.08 -21.56 16.22
CA ASN A 59 -13.03 -21.79 17.31
C ASN A 59 -13.23 -20.55 18.18
N ILE A 60 -12.15 -19.85 18.55
CA ILE A 60 -12.24 -18.60 19.33
C ILE A 60 -12.89 -17.50 18.49
N ASN A 61 -12.52 -17.37 17.21
CA ASN A 61 -13.11 -16.39 16.31
C ASN A 61 -14.63 -16.62 16.19
N ASN A 62 -15.05 -17.87 15.98
CA ASN A 62 -16.47 -18.23 15.94
C ASN A 62 -17.21 -17.89 17.23
N LEU A 63 -16.62 -18.13 18.40
CA LEU A 63 -17.22 -17.74 19.69
C LEU A 63 -17.35 -16.22 19.85
N LEU A 64 -16.42 -15.44 19.30
CA LEU A 64 -16.47 -13.97 19.35
C LEU A 64 -17.47 -13.37 18.36
N THR A 65 -17.75 -14.06 17.26
CA THR A 65 -18.62 -13.56 16.17
C THR A 65 -20.02 -14.16 16.17
N ILE A 66 -20.27 -15.24 16.91
CA ILE A 66 -21.59 -15.86 16.96
C ILE A 66 -22.59 -14.94 17.67
N MET A 67 -23.82 -14.92 17.15
CA MET A 67 -24.89 -14.19 17.79
C MET A 67 -25.16 -14.81 19.17
N PRO A 68 -25.10 -14.02 20.26
CA PRO A 68 -25.33 -14.55 21.60
C PRO A 68 -26.78 -15.04 21.71
N SER A 69 -26.96 -16.13 22.45
CA SER A 69 -28.27 -16.68 22.73
C SER A 69 -29.04 -15.79 23.72
N PHE A 70 -30.37 -15.92 23.72
CA PHE A 70 -31.22 -15.18 24.65
C PHE A 70 -30.90 -15.44 26.12
N GLU A 71 -30.39 -16.64 26.46
CA GLU A 71 -29.99 -16.98 27.83
C GLU A 71 -28.67 -16.29 28.24
N GLU A 72 -27.75 -16.08 27.29
CA GLU A 72 -26.49 -15.35 27.52
C GLU A 72 -26.70 -13.83 27.67
N ILE A 73 -27.72 -13.29 27.02
CA ILE A 73 -28.08 -11.86 27.09
C ILE A 73 -28.77 -11.50 28.42
N LYS A 74 -29.25 -12.50 29.19
CA LYS A 74 -30.19 -12.28 30.29
C LYS A 74 -29.58 -12.14 31.69
N ASN A 75 -28.31 -11.76 31.81
CA ASN A 75 -27.66 -11.40 33.09
C ASN A 75 -27.11 -9.99 33.08
#